data_AF-A0A934V5L6-F1
#
_entry.id   AF-A0A934V5L6-F1
#
_cell.length_a   1.000
_cell.length_b   1.000
_cell.length_c   1.000
_cell.angle_alpha   90.00
_cell.angle_beta   90.00
_cell.angle_gamma   90.00
#
_symmetry.space_group_name_H-M   'P 1'
#
loop_
_entity.id
_entity.type
_entity.pdbx_description
1 polymer ?
#
loop_
_entity_poly.entity_id
_entity_poly.type
_entity_poly.pdbx_seq_one_letter_code
_entity_poly.pdbx_strand_id
1 'polypeptide(L)'
;MTDPLVDVEGRRMRVSNLDKVLYPKVGFTKGEVLDYYARIAPVLLPHLQDRPLTLKRYPDGVEGASFFEKNVSRHAPDWVRTVRIETPGSSRGAEKADYALVQDLPTLVWVANLASLELHIPQWTVGPRDGRRDPDLLVFDLDPGEPATIVECCEVALRLREELAEDGIEAHPKTSGSKGMQLYAPVRVRSADRTRTYAKELAERLERAMPELVVSRMAKNLRPHKVFIDWSQNNTQKTTVAPYSLRARPEPTVSTPLLWDEVAECESAADLVFTADEVLERVEEHGDLFAPLRTEEPPKL
;
A
#
# COMPACT_ATOMS: atom_id res chain seq x y z
N MET A 1 -10.93 23.47 22.64
CA MET A 1 -9.47 23.38 22.90
C MET A 1 -8.75 24.02 21.73
N THR A 2 -7.75 24.84 21.98
CA THR A 2 -6.91 25.45 20.95
C THR A 2 -6.07 24.35 20.29
N ASP A 3 -6.12 24.26 18.97
CA ASP A 3 -5.28 23.32 18.21
C ASP A 3 -3.79 23.58 18.50
N PRO A 4 -3.04 22.61 19.04
CA PRO A 4 -1.63 22.82 19.34
C PRO A 4 -0.80 23.02 18.06
N LEU A 5 0.20 23.88 18.17
CA LEU A 5 1.28 24.01 17.19
C LEU A 5 2.39 23.05 17.58
N VAL A 6 2.73 22.12 16.69
CA VAL A 6 3.84 21.18 16.85
C VAL A 6 4.96 21.54 15.89
N ASP A 7 6.20 21.33 16.31
CA ASP A 7 7.39 21.44 15.46
C ASP A 7 7.84 20.02 15.10
N VAL A 8 7.87 19.73 13.81
CA VAL A 8 8.33 18.46 13.26
C VAL A 8 9.49 18.78 12.34
N GLU A 9 10.71 18.42 12.73
CA GLU A 9 11.95 18.69 11.96
C GLU A 9 12.07 20.14 11.46
N GLY A 10 11.71 21.12 12.29
CA GLY A 10 11.77 22.55 11.95
C GLY A 10 10.58 23.07 11.15
N ARG A 11 9.57 22.23 10.87
CA ARG A 11 8.29 22.62 10.27
C ARG A 11 7.24 22.77 11.35
N ARG A 12 6.78 24.00 11.56
CA ARG A 12 5.64 24.27 12.46
C ARG A 12 4.33 23.98 11.76
N MET A 13 3.51 23.13 12.35
CA MET A 13 2.16 22.83 11.85
C MET A 13 1.14 22.74 12.97
N ARG A 14 -0.10 23.05 12.63
CA ARG A 14 -1.24 22.93 13.54
C ARG A 14 -1.79 21.52 13.44
N VAL A 15 -1.79 20.79 14.55
CA VAL A 15 -2.53 19.53 14.67
C VAL A 15 -3.81 19.79 15.44
N SER A 16 -4.92 19.22 14.97
CA SER A 16 -6.25 19.51 15.49
C SER A 16 -6.99 18.23 15.86
N ASN A 17 -7.94 18.33 16.79
CA ASN A 17 -8.85 17.25 17.15
C ASN A 17 -8.12 15.94 17.55
N LEU A 18 -7.07 16.02 18.36
CA LEU A 18 -6.25 14.86 18.73
C LEU A 18 -7.08 13.76 19.42
N ASP A 19 -8.00 14.14 20.31
CA ASP A 19 -8.88 13.21 21.03
C ASP A 19 -10.03 12.66 20.17
N LYS A 20 -10.14 13.08 18.90
CA LYS A 20 -11.19 12.59 18.02
C LYS A 20 -10.96 11.10 17.73
N VAL A 21 -11.90 10.26 18.14
CA VAL A 21 -11.89 8.83 17.84
C VAL A 21 -12.10 8.63 16.34
N LEU A 22 -11.16 7.95 15.69
CA LEU A 22 -11.24 7.56 14.28
C LEU A 22 -11.56 6.07 14.11
N TYR A 23 -11.29 5.22 15.10
CA TYR A 23 -11.70 3.81 15.15
C TYR A 23 -12.60 3.54 16.38
N PRO A 24 -13.93 3.66 16.24
CA PRO A 24 -14.85 3.58 17.39
C PRO A 24 -14.80 2.27 18.18
N LYS A 25 -14.59 1.12 17.50
CA LYS A 25 -14.60 -0.21 18.14
C LYS A 25 -13.58 -0.32 19.28
N VAL A 26 -12.42 0.31 19.13
CA VAL A 26 -11.30 0.24 20.08
C VAL A 26 -10.92 1.62 20.66
N GLY A 27 -11.65 2.67 20.32
CA GLY A 27 -11.37 4.03 20.80
C GLY A 27 -10.13 4.70 20.21
N PHE A 28 -9.51 4.15 19.16
CA PHE A 28 -8.26 4.68 18.59
C PHE A 28 -8.48 6.07 17.99
N THR A 29 -7.70 7.03 18.47
CA THR A 29 -7.85 8.47 18.24
C THR A 29 -6.99 8.98 17.10
N LYS A 30 -7.26 10.20 16.65
CA LYS A 30 -6.43 10.91 15.69
C LYS A 30 -5.02 11.16 16.22
N GLY A 31 -4.87 11.41 17.53
CA GLY A 31 -3.58 11.53 18.18
C GLY A 31 -2.74 10.26 18.03
N GLU A 32 -3.34 9.10 18.22
CA GLU A 32 -2.66 7.80 18.06
C GLU A 32 -2.35 7.47 16.60
N VAL A 33 -3.20 7.90 15.64
CA VAL A 33 -2.87 7.83 14.21
C VAL A 33 -1.62 8.65 13.88
N LEU A 34 -1.50 9.85 14.46
CA LEU A 34 -0.32 10.71 14.28
C LEU A 34 0.92 10.09 14.92
N ASP A 35 0.79 9.54 16.14
CA ASP A 35 1.87 8.85 16.83
C ASP A 35 2.39 7.65 16.02
N TYR A 36 1.48 6.79 15.56
CA TYR A 36 1.82 5.64 14.71
C TYR A 36 2.62 6.07 13.48
N TYR A 37 2.08 7.02 12.70
CA TYR A 37 2.75 7.47 11.47
C TYR A 37 4.09 8.15 11.74
N ALA A 38 4.23 8.86 12.87
CA ALA A 38 5.51 9.45 13.25
C ALA A 38 6.55 8.39 13.62
N ARG A 39 6.16 7.37 14.38
CA ARG A 39 7.06 6.29 14.84
C ARG A 39 7.45 5.31 13.73
N ILE A 40 6.52 5.01 12.81
CA ILE A 40 6.76 4.10 11.68
C ILE A 40 7.50 4.77 10.52
N ALA A 41 7.60 6.11 10.53
CA ALA A 41 8.20 6.91 9.46
C ALA A 41 9.57 6.41 8.97
N PRO A 42 10.52 5.99 9.84
CA PRO A 42 11.85 5.56 9.39
C PRO A 42 11.83 4.39 8.40
N VAL A 43 10.85 3.47 8.54
CA VAL A 43 10.70 2.32 7.62
C VAL A 43 9.65 2.57 6.53
N LEU A 44 8.65 3.41 6.79
CA LEU A 44 7.60 3.74 5.81
C LEU A 44 8.08 4.72 4.72
N LEU A 45 8.72 5.83 5.11
CA LEU A 45 9.09 6.91 4.17
C LEU A 45 9.93 6.44 2.99
N PRO A 46 10.93 5.56 3.15
CA PRO A 46 11.70 5.06 2.02
C PRO A 46 10.85 4.37 0.93
N HIS A 47 9.68 3.83 1.29
CA HIS A 47 8.76 3.17 0.35
C HIS A 47 7.79 4.16 -0.33
N LEU A 48 7.63 5.36 0.23
CA LEU A 48 6.82 6.44 -0.32
C LEU A 48 7.63 7.38 -1.24
N GLN A 49 8.96 7.36 -1.11
CA GLN A 49 9.87 8.27 -1.76
C GLN A 49 9.65 8.36 -3.28
N ASP A 50 9.48 9.59 -3.77
CA ASP A 50 9.24 9.94 -5.17
C ASP A 50 8.02 9.24 -5.80
N ARG A 51 7.08 8.71 -5.00
CA ARG A 51 5.81 8.16 -5.47
C ARG A 51 4.69 9.19 -5.30
N PRO A 52 3.89 9.50 -6.34
CA PRO A 52 2.73 10.36 -6.19
C PRO A 52 1.59 9.65 -5.45
N LEU A 53 1.33 10.06 -4.22
CA LEU A 53 0.39 9.37 -3.33
C LEU A 53 -1.08 9.67 -3.67
N THR A 54 -1.88 8.61 -3.70
CA THR A 54 -3.34 8.72 -3.57
C THR A 54 -3.69 8.54 -2.09
N LEU A 55 -4.31 9.55 -1.49
CA LEU A 55 -4.71 9.53 -0.08
C LEU A 55 -6.17 9.07 0.03
N LYS A 56 -6.48 8.22 1.00
CA LYS A 56 -7.87 7.93 1.37
C LYS A 56 -8.17 8.49 2.74
N ARG A 57 -9.07 9.46 2.77
CA ARG A 57 -9.34 10.28 3.95
C ARG A 57 -10.63 9.87 4.63
N TYR A 58 -10.59 9.88 5.96
CA TYR A 58 -11.67 9.54 6.87
C TYR A 58 -11.84 10.65 7.91
N PRO A 59 -12.30 11.85 7.51
CA PRO A 59 -12.35 13.01 8.42
C PRO A 59 -13.14 12.73 9.70
N ASP A 60 -14.14 11.85 9.62
CA ASP A 60 -15.05 11.47 10.71
C ASP A 60 -14.88 10.02 11.17
N GLY A 61 -13.71 9.41 10.90
CA GLY A 61 -13.40 8.05 11.30
C GLY A 61 -13.89 6.98 10.31
N VAL A 62 -13.58 5.72 10.61
CA VAL A 62 -13.77 4.56 9.71
C VAL A 62 -15.23 4.20 9.45
N GLU A 63 -16.15 4.61 10.32
CA GLU A 63 -17.61 4.43 10.15
C GLU A 63 -18.27 5.61 9.40
N GLY A 64 -17.53 6.72 9.22
CA GLY A 64 -17.99 7.90 8.52
C GLY A 64 -17.76 7.83 7.00
N ALA A 65 -18.10 8.92 6.32
CA ALA A 65 -17.83 9.06 4.89
C ALA A 65 -16.32 9.15 4.63
N SER A 66 -15.88 8.48 3.55
CA SER A 66 -14.50 8.54 3.09
C SER A 66 -14.42 9.02 1.64
N PHE A 67 -13.26 9.55 1.26
CA PHE A 67 -13.00 9.92 -0.12
C PHE A 67 -11.53 9.75 -0.48
N PHE A 68 -11.27 9.51 -1.77
CA PHE A 68 -9.94 9.53 -2.34
C PHE A 68 -9.55 10.95 -2.73
N GLU A 69 -8.35 11.36 -2.35
CA GLU A 69 -7.72 12.62 -2.72
C GLU A 69 -6.45 12.32 -3.52
N LYS A 70 -6.50 12.72 -4.79
CA LYS A 70 -5.38 12.68 -5.73
C LYS A 70 -4.83 14.07 -6.02
N ASN A 71 -5.71 15.06 -5.99
CA ASN A 71 -5.38 16.45 -6.26
C ASN A 71 -5.27 17.19 -4.93
N VAL A 72 -4.05 17.54 -4.55
CA VAL A 72 -3.71 18.26 -3.32
C VAL A 72 -4.46 19.59 -3.28
N SER A 73 -5.01 19.91 -2.11
CA SER A 73 -5.66 21.20 -1.86
C SER A 73 -4.71 22.37 -2.14
N ARG A 74 -5.24 23.47 -2.71
CA ARG A 74 -4.51 24.74 -2.89
C ARG A 74 -4.03 25.36 -1.57
N HIS A 75 -4.54 24.88 -0.43
CA HIS A 75 -4.15 25.32 0.91
C HIS A 75 -3.10 24.40 1.55
N ALA A 76 -2.52 23.47 0.80
CA ALA A 76 -1.40 22.69 1.30
C ALA A 76 -0.22 23.60 1.66
N PRO A 77 0.57 23.26 2.69
CA PRO A 77 1.77 24.00 3.03
C PRO A 77 2.73 24.09 1.84
N ASP A 78 3.43 25.22 1.72
CA ASP A 78 4.37 25.53 0.63
C ASP A 78 5.54 24.54 0.53
N TRP A 79 5.87 23.90 1.63
CA TRP A 79 6.94 22.91 1.72
C TRP A 79 6.51 21.50 1.30
N VAL A 80 5.22 21.24 1.08
CA VAL A 80 4.77 19.95 0.54
C VAL A 80 5.10 19.91 -0.96
N ARG A 81 6.06 19.06 -1.33
CA ARG A 81 6.38 18.84 -2.75
C ARG A 81 5.19 18.17 -3.44
N THR A 82 4.79 18.74 -4.58
CA THR A 82 3.75 18.15 -5.42
C THR A 82 4.27 17.87 -6.83
N VAL A 83 3.63 16.93 -7.52
CA VAL A 83 3.90 16.62 -8.92
C VAL A 83 2.61 16.56 -9.72
N ARG A 84 2.61 17.20 -10.88
CA ARG A 84 1.45 17.24 -11.77
C ARG A 84 1.42 16.03 -12.70
N ILE A 85 0.45 15.15 -12.51
CA ILE A 85 0.30 13.90 -13.28
C ILE A 85 -0.98 13.94 -14.11
N GLU A 86 -0.92 13.36 -15.31
CA GLU A 86 -2.08 13.18 -16.18
C GLU A 86 -3.04 12.14 -15.60
N THR A 87 -4.33 12.46 -15.58
CA THR A 87 -5.41 11.60 -15.08
C THR A 87 -6.49 11.41 -16.15
N PRO A 88 -6.21 10.66 -17.23
CA PRO A 88 -7.20 10.40 -18.28
C PRO A 88 -8.43 9.69 -17.67
N GLY A 89 -9.64 10.18 -17.96
CA GLY A 89 -10.88 9.57 -17.50
C GLY A 89 -11.24 9.82 -16.03
N SER A 90 -10.69 10.86 -15.39
CA SER A 90 -11.13 11.24 -14.04
C SER A 90 -12.62 11.60 -14.03
N SER A 91 -13.36 11.13 -13.02
CA SER A 91 -14.81 11.36 -12.88
C SER A 91 -15.21 12.84 -12.77
N ARG A 92 -14.23 13.72 -12.55
CA ARG A 92 -14.40 15.19 -12.46
C ARG A 92 -13.93 15.92 -13.72
N GLY A 93 -13.55 15.22 -14.80
CA GLY A 93 -13.17 15.81 -16.08
C GLY A 93 -11.83 16.55 -16.11
N ALA A 94 -11.07 16.56 -15.01
CA ALA A 94 -9.73 17.12 -14.98
C ALA A 94 -8.74 16.15 -15.64
N GLU A 95 -8.04 16.62 -16.68
CA GLU A 95 -7.03 15.84 -17.39
C GLU A 95 -5.72 15.69 -16.60
N LYS A 96 -5.53 16.49 -15.54
CA LYS A 96 -4.33 16.52 -14.69
C LYS A 96 -4.70 16.77 -13.22
N ALA A 97 -3.92 16.21 -12.30
CA ALA A 97 -4.01 16.46 -10.86
C ALA A 97 -2.61 16.62 -10.26
N ASP A 98 -2.50 17.45 -9.22
CA ASP A 98 -1.28 17.66 -8.46
C ASP A 98 -1.26 16.69 -7.27
N TYR A 99 -0.38 15.68 -7.32
CA TYR A 99 -0.24 14.67 -6.28
C TYR A 99 0.81 15.09 -5.25
N ALA A 100 0.60 14.76 -3.98
CA ALA A 100 1.61 14.96 -2.94
C ALA A 100 2.73 13.92 -3.10
N LEU A 101 3.98 14.36 -2.93
CA LEU A 101 5.12 13.50 -2.68
C LEU A 101 5.42 13.58 -1.18
N VAL A 102 5.21 12.47 -0.47
CA VAL A 102 5.47 12.37 0.97
C VAL A 102 6.91 11.91 1.16
N GLN A 103 7.82 12.89 1.23
CA GLN A 103 9.27 12.68 1.19
C GLN A 103 9.92 12.70 2.58
N ASP A 104 9.21 13.20 3.59
CA ASP A 104 9.76 13.49 4.90
C ASP A 104 8.69 13.36 6.00
N LEU A 105 9.17 13.32 7.25
CA LEU A 105 8.32 13.17 8.43
C LEU A 105 7.30 14.31 8.56
N PRO A 106 7.65 15.61 8.35
CA PRO A 106 6.67 16.69 8.35
C PRO A 106 5.52 16.46 7.36
N THR A 107 5.80 16.03 6.14
CA THR A 107 4.78 15.76 5.13
C THR A 107 3.90 14.59 5.52
N LEU A 108 4.49 13.54 6.10
CA LEU A 108 3.76 12.38 6.59
C LEU A 108 2.81 12.75 7.74
N VAL A 109 3.29 13.51 8.73
CA VAL A 109 2.46 14.01 9.83
C VAL A 109 1.34 14.92 9.30
N TRP A 110 1.62 15.76 8.30
CA TRP A 110 0.60 16.59 7.68
C TRP A 110 -0.50 15.76 6.99
N VAL A 111 -0.16 14.75 6.17
CA VAL A 111 -1.20 13.91 5.54
C VAL A 111 -2.00 13.10 6.57
N ALA A 112 -1.35 12.62 7.63
CA ALA A 112 -2.03 11.94 8.75
C ALA A 112 -2.98 12.89 9.50
N ASN A 113 -2.58 14.15 9.70
CA ASN A 113 -3.41 15.19 10.31
C ASN A 113 -4.64 15.55 9.47
N LEU A 114 -4.61 15.30 8.16
CA LEU A 114 -5.78 15.40 7.27
C LEU A 114 -6.75 14.20 7.40
N ALA A 115 -6.50 13.30 8.36
CA ALA A 115 -7.17 12.01 8.54
C ALA A 115 -7.02 11.08 7.32
N SER A 116 -5.86 11.13 6.66
CA SER A 116 -5.51 10.17 5.60
C SER A 116 -5.09 8.86 6.23
N LEU A 117 -6.06 7.97 6.48
CA LEU A 117 -5.78 6.69 7.12
C LEU A 117 -5.08 5.73 6.17
N GLU A 118 -5.42 5.73 4.89
CA GLU A 118 -4.76 4.86 3.91
C GLU A 118 -3.91 5.68 2.93
N LEU A 119 -2.64 5.29 2.79
CA LEU A 119 -1.68 5.81 1.83
C LEU A 119 -1.55 4.81 0.69
N HIS A 120 -1.85 5.24 -0.54
CA HIS A 120 -1.77 4.39 -1.72
C HIS A 120 -0.68 4.89 -2.67
N ILE A 121 0.17 3.97 -3.11
CA ILE A 121 1.32 4.24 -3.98
C ILE A 121 1.15 3.57 -5.34
N PRO A 122 1.62 4.19 -6.44
CA PRO A 122 1.85 3.50 -7.69
C PRO A 122 3.16 2.68 -7.67
N GLN A 123 3.28 1.77 -8.63
CA GLN A 123 4.43 0.86 -8.79
C GLN A 123 5.56 1.50 -9.62
N TRP A 124 5.59 2.84 -9.68
CA TRP A 124 6.57 3.66 -10.39
C TRP A 124 6.89 4.92 -9.56
N THR A 125 7.99 5.59 -9.90
CA THR A 125 8.44 6.83 -9.25
C THR A 125 8.56 7.99 -10.24
N VAL A 126 8.66 9.23 -9.73
CA VAL A 126 9.02 10.40 -10.53
C VAL A 126 10.52 10.71 -10.43
N GLY A 127 11.07 11.29 -11.49
CA GLY A 127 12.42 11.83 -11.47
C GLY A 127 12.53 13.22 -10.82
N PRO A 128 13.75 13.77 -10.71
CA PRO A 128 13.99 15.12 -10.19
C PRO A 128 13.35 16.25 -11.03
N ARG A 129 12.98 15.96 -12.27
CA ARG A 129 12.27 16.87 -13.19
C ARG A 129 10.81 16.48 -13.36
N ASP A 130 10.26 15.75 -12.39
CA ASP A 130 8.84 15.35 -12.31
C ASP A 130 8.34 14.43 -13.44
N GLY A 131 9.23 13.99 -14.33
CA GLY A 131 8.93 12.97 -15.33
C GLY A 131 8.70 11.61 -14.68
N ARG A 132 7.59 10.96 -15.04
CA ARG A 132 7.31 9.56 -14.66
C ARG A 132 8.41 8.64 -15.18
N ARG A 133 8.97 7.81 -14.30
CA ARG A 133 9.86 6.70 -14.64
C ARG A 133 9.04 5.45 -14.95
N ASP A 134 9.69 4.47 -15.58
CA ASP A 134 9.10 3.14 -15.73
C ASP A 134 8.86 2.48 -14.35
N PRO A 135 7.92 1.52 -14.25
CA PRO A 135 7.69 0.77 -13.04
C PRO A 135 8.96 0.13 -12.48
N ASP A 136 9.15 0.32 -11.18
CA ASP A 136 10.25 -0.23 -10.39
C ASP A 136 9.79 -1.39 -9.48
N LEU A 137 8.48 -1.60 -9.38
CA LEU A 137 7.87 -2.68 -8.61
C LEU A 137 6.97 -3.54 -9.50
N LEU A 138 7.06 -4.84 -9.32
CA LEU A 138 6.10 -5.84 -9.77
C LEU A 138 5.23 -6.22 -8.56
N VAL A 139 3.91 -6.25 -8.74
CA VAL A 139 2.97 -6.59 -7.67
C VAL A 139 1.98 -7.67 -8.09
N PHE A 140 1.67 -8.59 -7.18
CA PHE A 140 0.54 -9.50 -7.27
C PHE A 140 -0.35 -9.29 -6.06
N ASP A 141 -1.59 -8.86 -6.28
CA ASP A 141 -2.59 -8.66 -5.22
C ASP A 141 -3.51 -9.87 -5.18
N LEU A 142 -3.48 -10.60 -4.06
CA LEU A 142 -4.15 -11.87 -3.86
C LEU A 142 -5.42 -11.63 -3.06
N ASP A 143 -6.56 -11.67 -3.75
CA ASP A 143 -7.88 -11.38 -3.21
C ASP A 143 -8.67 -12.68 -3.03
N PRO A 144 -8.98 -13.10 -1.79
CA PRO A 144 -9.75 -14.31 -1.57
C PRO A 144 -11.25 -14.06 -1.81
N GLY A 145 -11.87 -14.92 -2.63
CA GLY A 145 -13.31 -14.95 -2.83
C GLY A 145 -13.98 -15.88 -1.84
N GLU A 146 -14.93 -15.34 -1.07
CA GLU A 146 -15.62 -16.08 0.00
C GLU A 146 -16.12 -17.46 -0.48
N PRO A 147 -15.96 -18.51 0.34
CA PRO A 147 -15.45 -18.54 1.72
C PRO A 147 -13.91 -18.61 1.85
N ALA A 148 -13.15 -18.56 0.75
CA ALA A 148 -11.70 -18.51 0.84
C ALA A 148 -11.24 -17.28 1.65
N THR A 149 -10.05 -17.38 2.22
CA THR A 149 -9.45 -16.42 3.15
C THR A 149 -7.99 -16.15 2.78
N ILE A 150 -7.26 -15.45 3.65
CA ILE A 150 -5.83 -15.25 3.47
C ILE A 150 -5.04 -16.57 3.52
N VAL A 151 -5.58 -17.64 4.12
CA VAL A 151 -4.93 -18.97 4.15
C VAL A 151 -4.74 -19.51 2.73
N GLU A 152 -5.80 -19.50 1.91
CA GLU A 152 -5.72 -19.84 0.49
C GLU A 152 -4.79 -18.88 -0.28
N CYS A 153 -4.75 -17.60 0.12
CA CYS A 153 -3.81 -16.65 -0.48
C CYS A 153 -2.36 -17.02 -0.16
N CYS A 154 -2.06 -17.53 1.04
CA CYS A 154 -0.73 -17.97 1.42
C CYS A 154 -0.27 -19.17 0.58
N GLU A 155 -1.16 -20.14 0.34
CA GLU A 155 -0.87 -21.26 -0.57
C GLU A 155 -0.52 -20.74 -1.98
N VAL A 156 -1.32 -19.83 -2.54
CA VAL A 156 -1.05 -19.22 -3.84
C VAL A 156 0.23 -18.38 -3.82
N ALA A 157 0.53 -17.68 -2.72
CA ALA A 157 1.72 -16.85 -2.56
C ALA A 157 3.00 -17.68 -2.57
N LEU A 158 3.01 -18.85 -1.92
CA LEU A 158 4.14 -19.77 -1.92
C LEU A 158 4.43 -20.29 -3.34
N ARG A 159 3.38 -20.61 -4.10
CA ARG A 159 3.52 -21.04 -5.50
C ARG A 159 4.01 -19.92 -6.42
N LEU A 160 3.52 -18.69 -6.21
CA LEU A 160 4.04 -17.51 -6.92
C LEU A 160 5.51 -17.25 -6.59
N ARG A 161 5.92 -17.41 -5.33
CA ARG A 161 7.32 -17.25 -4.91
C ARG A 161 8.24 -18.19 -5.69
N GLU A 162 7.87 -19.46 -5.80
CA GLU A 162 8.65 -20.46 -6.53
C GLU A 162 8.80 -20.08 -8.00
N GLU A 163 7.71 -19.74 -8.67
CA GLU A 163 7.74 -19.36 -10.10
C GLU A 163 8.50 -18.05 -10.36
N LEU A 164 8.39 -17.08 -9.46
CA LEU A 164 9.19 -15.85 -9.53
C LEU A 164 10.68 -16.15 -9.33
N ALA A 165 11.03 -17.03 -8.39
CA ALA A 165 12.41 -17.42 -8.13
C ALA A 165 13.04 -18.16 -9.33
N GLU A 166 12.27 -18.99 -10.06
CA GLU A 166 12.72 -19.61 -11.32
C GLU A 166 13.09 -18.58 -12.39
N ASP A 167 12.37 -17.45 -12.42
CA ASP A 167 12.66 -16.31 -13.29
C ASP A 167 13.77 -15.37 -12.73
N GLY A 168 14.37 -15.73 -11.59
CA GLY A 168 15.42 -14.95 -10.93
C GLY A 168 14.90 -13.70 -10.20
N ILE A 169 13.62 -13.71 -9.81
CA ILE A 169 12.94 -12.59 -9.14
C ILE A 169 12.63 -12.99 -7.70
N GLU A 170 13.19 -12.25 -6.75
CA GLU A 170 12.85 -12.41 -5.34
C GLU A 170 11.60 -11.61 -4.98
N ALA A 171 10.64 -12.28 -4.35
CA ALA A 171 9.37 -11.68 -3.93
C ALA A 171 9.30 -11.53 -2.41
N HIS A 172 8.64 -10.47 -1.97
CA HIS A 172 8.45 -10.10 -0.57
C HIS A 172 6.95 -9.99 -0.25
N PRO A 173 6.45 -10.77 0.72
CA PRO A 173 5.04 -10.79 1.06
C PRO A 173 4.67 -9.71 2.07
N LYS A 174 3.45 -9.20 1.94
CA LYS A 174 2.80 -8.40 2.99
C LYS A 174 1.31 -8.69 3.04
N THR A 175 0.71 -8.57 4.20
CA THR A 175 -0.75 -8.53 4.29
C THR A 175 -1.27 -7.26 3.61
N SER A 176 -2.52 -7.29 3.14
CA SER A 176 -3.18 -6.04 2.75
C SER A 176 -3.57 -5.21 3.98
N GLY A 177 -3.69 -5.82 5.16
CA GLY A 177 -4.39 -5.27 6.33
C GLY A 177 -5.92 -5.30 6.18
N SER A 178 -6.45 -6.09 5.25
CA SER A 178 -7.90 -6.22 5.04
C SER A 178 -8.40 -7.66 4.97
N LYS A 179 -8.32 -8.32 3.81
CA LYS A 179 -8.79 -9.71 3.63
C LYS A 179 -7.74 -10.59 2.94
N GLY A 180 -7.02 -10.02 1.97
CA GLY A 180 -5.98 -10.71 1.22
C GLY A 180 -4.57 -10.26 1.56
N MET A 181 -3.63 -10.63 0.69
CA MET A 181 -2.21 -10.31 0.80
C MET A 181 -1.62 -9.88 -0.55
N GLN A 182 -0.40 -9.37 -0.53
CA GLN A 182 0.29 -8.88 -1.72
C GLN A 182 1.72 -9.39 -1.76
N LEU A 183 2.21 -9.70 -2.95
CA LEU A 183 3.63 -9.96 -3.21
C LEU A 183 4.22 -8.81 -4.01
N TYR A 184 5.39 -8.33 -3.58
CA TYR A 184 6.16 -7.29 -4.27
C TYR A 184 7.52 -7.82 -4.66
N ALA A 185 8.00 -7.41 -5.82
CA ALA A 185 9.38 -7.63 -6.23
C ALA A 185 9.95 -6.36 -6.88
N PRO A 186 11.21 -6.00 -6.58
CA PRO A 186 11.86 -4.90 -7.27
C PRO A 186 12.27 -5.36 -8.67
N VAL A 187 11.97 -4.55 -9.69
CA VAL A 187 12.25 -4.93 -11.07
C VAL A 187 12.75 -3.74 -11.88
N ARG A 188 13.54 -4.03 -12.90
CA ARG A 188 13.87 -3.07 -13.96
C ARG A 188 13.23 -3.49 -15.26
N VAL A 189 12.42 -2.61 -15.82
CA VAL A 189 11.76 -2.83 -17.10
C VAL A 189 12.28 -1.89 -18.18
N ARG A 190 12.02 -2.25 -19.44
CA ARG A 190 12.29 -1.39 -20.62
C ARG A 190 11.02 -0.74 -21.19
N SER A 191 9.86 -1.06 -20.62
CA SER A 191 8.59 -0.43 -20.97
C SER A 191 7.62 -0.48 -19.80
N ALA A 192 6.80 0.56 -19.69
CA ALA A 192 5.80 0.69 -18.63
C ALA A 192 4.76 -0.44 -18.57
N ASP A 193 4.54 -1.16 -19.67
CA ASP A 193 3.57 -2.26 -19.71
C ASP A 193 4.17 -3.62 -19.33
N ARG A 194 5.49 -3.73 -19.19
CA ARG A 194 6.16 -5.04 -19.03
C ARG A 194 5.73 -5.74 -17.74
N THR A 195 5.66 -5.02 -16.61
CA THR A 195 5.20 -5.58 -15.33
C THR A 195 3.78 -6.13 -15.43
N ARG A 196 2.86 -5.38 -16.05
CA ARG A 196 1.48 -5.81 -16.27
C ARG A 196 1.39 -7.07 -17.13
N THR A 197 2.11 -7.09 -18.25
CA THR A 197 2.08 -8.24 -19.17
C THR A 197 2.66 -9.49 -18.50
N TYR A 198 3.81 -9.37 -17.85
CA TYR A 198 4.43 -10.47 -17.11
C TYR A 198 3.52 -10.99 -15.98
N ALA A 199 2.98 -10.08 -15.14
CA ALA A 199 2.09 -10.47 -14.05
C ALA A 199 0.84 -11.21 -14.57
N LYS A 200 0.29 -10.77 -15.69
CA LYS A 200 -0.85 -11.43 -16.34
C LYS A 200 -0.49 -12.83 -16.84
N GLU A 201 0.64 -12.97 -17.54
CA GLU A 201 1.10 -14.26 -18.06
C GLU A 201 1.33 -15.27 -16.93
N LEU A 202 1.92 -14.82 -15.81
CA LEU A 202 2.13 -15.68 -14.65
C LEU A 202 0.81 -16.04 -13.95
N ALA A 203 -0.10 -15.08 -13.77
CA ALA A 203 -1.42 -15.34 -13.21
C ALA A 203 -2.23 -16.35 -14.05
N GLU A 204 -2.21 -16.24 -15.37
CA GLU A 204 -2.87 -17.18 -16.30
C GLU A 204 -2.19 -18.56 -16.33
N ARG A 205 -0.90 -18.64 -16.01
CA ARG A 205 -0.18 -19.91 -15.84
C ARG A 205 -0.61 -20.60 -14.55
N LEU A 206 -0.64 -19.86 -13.43
CA LEU A 206 -1.09 -20.41 -12.14
C LEU A 206 -2.56 -20.81 -12.16
N GLU A 207 -3.44 -20.04 -12.81
CA GLU A 207 -4.85 -20.45 -13.00
C GLU A 207 -4.96 -21.78 -13.75
N ARG A 208 -4.07 -22.05 -14.73
CA ARG A 208 -4.06 -23.35 -15.43
C ARG A 208 -3.48 -24.49 -14.59
N ALA A 209 -2.50 -24.20 -13.74
CA ALA A 209 -1.86 -25.20 -12.88
C ALA A 209 -2.73 -25.55 -11.66
N MET A 210 -3.46 -24.58 -11.11
CA MET A 210 -4.26 -24.69 -9.89
C MET A 210 -5.70 -24.16 -10.12
N PRO A 211 -6.46 -24.72 -11.09
CA PRO A 211 -7.73 -24.15 -11.51
C PRO A 211 -8.81 -24.14 -10.42
N GLU A 212 -8.70 -25.01 -9.41
CA GLU A 212 -9.63 -25.04 -8.27
C GLU A 212 -9.35 -23.94 -7.25
N LEU A 213 -8.12 -23.42 -7.18
CA LEU A 213 -7.70 -22.43 -6.18
C LEU A 213 -7.54 -21.02 -6.76
N VAL A 214 -7.14 -20.89 -8.03
CA VAL A 214 -6.73 -19.62 -8.63
C VAL A 214 -7.70 -19.17 -9.72
N VAL A 215 -7.94 -17.87 -9.79
CA VAL A 215 -8.58 -17.21 -10.94
C VAL A 215 -7.79 -15.95 -11.32
N SER A 216 -7.53 -15.74 -12.61
CA SER A 216 -6.86 -14.52 -13.11
C SER A 216 -7.81 -13.58 -13.87
N ARG A 217 -9.05 -14.04 -14.11
CA ARG A 217 -10.10 -13.30 -14.81
C ARG A 217 -10.82 -12.35 -13.87
N MET A 218 -11.07 -11.13 -14.35
CA MET A 218 -11.69 -10.05 -13.57
C MET A 218 -13.10 -10.35 -13.04
N ALA A 219 -13.83 -11.25 -13.70
CA ALA A 219 -15.25 -11.47 -13.45
C ALA A 219 -15.51 -11.98 -12.02
N LYS A 220 -16.25 -11.21 -11.22
CA LYS A 220 -16.47 -11.50 -9.78
C LYS A 220 -17.18 -12.84 -9.53
N ASN A 221 -18.04 -13.28 -10.46
CA ASN A 221 -18.75 -14.55 -10.37
C ASN A 221 -17.84 -15.79 -10.44
N LEU A 222 -16.57 -15.64 -10.85
CA LEU A 222 -15.60 -16.72 -10.90
C LEU A 222 -14.78 -16.87 -9.61
N ARG A 223 -14.92 -15.93 -8.67
CA ARG A 223 -14.10 -15.83 -7.46
C ARG A 223 -14.53 -16.70 -6.27
N PRO A 224 -15.81 -17.10 -6.09
CA PRO A 224 -16.18 -17.88 -4.91
C PRO A 224 -15.29 -19.12 -4.74
N HIS A 225 -14.80 -19.34 -3.51
CA HIS A 225 -13.85 -20.40 -3.14
C HIS A 225 -12.43 -20.29 -3.73
N LYS A 226 -12.10 -19.21 -4.44
CA LYS A 226 -10.82 -19.04 -5.15
C LYS A 226 -10.11 -17.77 -4.76
N VAL A 227 -8.80 -17.75 -4.97
CA VAL A 227 -7.96 -16.56 -4.90
C VAL A 227 -7.91 -15.92 -6.28
N PHE A 228 -8.37 -14.67 -6.34
CA PHE A 228 -8.18 -13.82 -7.50
C PHE A 228 -6.78 -13.20 -7.46
N ILE A 229 -5.97 -13.49 -8.47
CA ILE A 229 -4.68 -12.82 -8.66
C ILE A 229 -4.93 -11.55 -9.49
N ASP A 230 -5.02 -10.39 -8.83
CA ASP A 230 -5.20 -9.10 -9.49
C ASP A 230 -3.87 -8.57 -10.05
N TRP A 231 -3.47 -9.11 -11.19
CA TRP A 231 -2.32 -8.63 -11.97
C TRP A 231 -2.51 -7.20 -12.51
N SER A 232 -3.73 -6.67 -12.52
CA SER A 232 -4.03 -5.34 -13.08
C SER A 232 -3.49 -4.19 -12.25
N GLN A 233 -3.15 -4.44 -10.98
CA GLN A 233 -2.51 -3.48 -10.10
C GLN A 233 -1.18 -2.96 -10.64
N ASN A 234 -0.53 -3.68 -11.56
CA ASN A 234 0.68 -3.23 -12.27
C ASN A 234 0.41 -2.16 -13.35
N ASN A 235 -0.84 -1.79 -13.60
CA ASN A 235 -1.14 -0.67 -14.51
C ASN A 235 -0.70 0.65 -13.86
N THR A 236 0.07 1.47 -14.59
CA THR A 236 0.55 2.78 -14.12
C THR A 236 -0.52 3.77 -13.62
N GLN A 237 -1.82 3.53 -13.90
CA GLN A 237 -2.94 4.33 -13.40
C GLN A 237 -3.53 3.81 -12.07
N LYS A 238 -3.11 2.63 -11.62
CA LYS A 238 -3.53 2.00 -10.37
C LYS A 238 -2.58 2.35 -9.25
N THR A 239 -3.06 2.13 -8.04
CA THR A 239 -2.30 2.31 -6.81
C THR A 239 -2.68 1.20 -5.85
N THR A 240 -1.71 0.71 -5.09
CA THR A 240 -1.89 -0.27 -4.03
C THR A 240 -1.62 0.39 -2.68
N VAL A 241 -2.19 -0.16 -1.61
CA VAL A 241 -1.90 0.35 -0.27
C VAL A 241 -0.41 0.15 0.05
N ALA A 242 0.25 1.21 0.52
CA ALA A 242 1.67 1.19 0.86
C ALA A 242 1.96 0.17 1.98
N PRO A 243 3.16 -0.43 2.02
CA PRO A 243 3.60 -1.12 3.25
C PRO A 243 3.53 -0.15 4.43
N TYR A 244 3.17 -0.65 5.61
CA TYR A 244 3.01 0.12 6.85
C TYR A 244 1.87 1.15 6.89
N SER A 245 1.06 1.30 5.82
CA SER A 245 -0.13 2.13 5.88
C SER A 245 -1.21 1.48 6.75
N LEU A 246 -1.87 2.30 7.59
CA LEU A 246 -3.10 1.90 8.27
C LEU A 246 -4.20 1.57 7.25
N ARG A 247 -5.15 0.76 7.68
CA ARG A 247 -6.36 0.39 6.95
C ARG A 247 -7.59 0.84 7.71
N ALA A 248 -8.60 1.32 6.97
CA ALA A 248 -9.87 1.70 7.56
C ALA A 248 -10.77 0.47 7.75
N ARG A 249 -10.45 -0.29 8.80
CA ARG A 249 -11.20 -1.46 9.28
C ARG A 249 -11.78 -1.14 10.67
N PRO A 250 -12.58 -2.03 11.28
CA PRO A 250 -13.07 -1.79 12.63
C PRO A 250 -11.95 -1.55 13.66
N GLU A 251 -10.77 -2.13 13.43
CA GLU A 251 -9.54 -1.92 14.20
C GLU A 251 -8.45 -1.27 13.32
N PRO A 252 -7.45 -0.59 13.91
CA PRO A 252 -6.34 0.08 13.20
C PRO A 252 -5.32 -0.93 12.66
N THR A 253 -5.80 -1.85 11.83
CA THR A 253 -4.97 -2.83 11.13
C THR A 253 -4.06 -2.18 10.10
N VAL A 254 -2.96 -2.84 9.79
CA VAL A 254 -1.89 -2.33 8.93
C VAL A 254 -1.63 -3.26 7.74
N SER A 255 -1.22 -2.66 6.64
CA SER A 255 -0.63 -3.35 5.48
C SER A 255 0.81 -3.78 5.82
N THR A 256 0.99 -4.99 6.32
CA THR A 256 2.19 -5.37 7.10
C THR A 256 3.11 -6.33 6.34
N PRO A 257 4.38 -5.95 6.08
CA PRO A 257 5.41 -6.88 5.60
C PRO A 257 5.58 -8.12 6.48
N LEU A 258 5.77 -9.27 5.83
CA LEU A 258 5.84 -10.58 6.46
C LEU A 258 7.16 -11.29 6.16
N LEU A 259 7.52 -12.20 7.06
CA LEU A 259 8.46 -13.27 6.79
C LEU A 259 7.75 -14.37 5.98
N TRP A 260 8.51 -15.11 5.18
CA TRP A 260 7.95 -16.23 4.43
C TRP A 260 7.54 -17.41 5.32
N ASP A 261 8.17 -17.57 6.48
CA ASP A 261 7.81 -18.62 7.44
C ASP A 261 6.39 -18.36 8.00
N GLU A 262 6.03 -17.11 8.28
CA GLU A 262 4.67 -16.74 8.70
C GLU A 262 3.62 -17.03 7.62
N VAL A 263 3.98 -16.88 6.35
CA VAL A 263 3.11 -17.24 5.23
C VAL A 263 2.95 -18.76 5.15
N ALA A 264 4.01 -19.52 5.39
CA ALA A 264 3.98 -20.98 5.34
C ALA A 264 3.24 -21.62 6.53
N GLU A 265 3.26 -20.95 7.69
CA GLU A 265 2.65 -21.41 8.95
C GLU A 265 1.23 -20.87 9.16
N CYS A 266 0.68 -20.06 8.25
CA CYS A 266 -0.66 -19.51 8.38
C CYS A 266 -1.74 -20.59 8.25
N GLU A 267 -2.47 -20.83 9.35
CA GLU A 267 -3.57 -21.81 9.43
C GLU A 267 -4.94 -21.13 9.53
N SER A 268 -4.97 -19.87 9.95
CA SER A 268 -6.18 -19.10 10.16
C SER A 268 -6.04 -17.65 9.69
N ALA A 269 -7.17 -17.03 9.33
CA ALA A 269 -7.18 -15.63 8.93
C ALA A 269 -6.76 -14.66 10.05
N ALA A 270 -6.82 -15.08 11.31
CA ALA A 270 -6.40 -14.26 12.45
C ALA A 270 -4.88 -14.20 12.60
N ASP A 271 -4.15 -15.20 12.08
CA ASP A 271 -2.69 -15.33 12.25
C ASP A 271 -1.92 -14.19 11.55
N LEU A 272 -2.53 -13.59 10.53
CA LEU A 272 -1.94 -12.55 9.69
C LEU A 272 -2.75 -11.22 9.75
N VAL A 273 -3.21 -10.87 10.94
CA VAL A 273 -3.81 -9.55 11.24
C VAL A 273 -2.91 -8.84 12.23
N PHE A 274 -2.48 -7.63 11.87
CA PHE A 274 -1.57 -6.83 12.68
C PHE A 274 -2.16 -5.43 12.89
N THR A 275 -2.26 -4.99 14.14
CA THR A 275 -2.66 -3.62 14.52
C THR A 275 -1.47 -2.68 14.56
N ALA A 276 -1.76 -1.38 14.69
CA ALA A 276 -0.77 -0.31 14.66
C ALA A 276 0.38 -0.51 15.68
N ASP A 277 0.06 -0.89 16.91
CA ASP A 277 1.00 -1.20 17.99
C ASP A 277 1.82 -2.45 17.70
N GLU A 278 1.18 -3.56 17.30
CA GLU A 278 1.87 -4.81 16.93
C GLU A 278 2.87 -4.59 15.79
N VAL A 279 2.54 -3.74 14.81
CA VAL A 279 3.49 -3.41 13.73
C VAL A 279 4.68 -2.59 14.23
N LEU A 280 4.49 -1.69 15.19
CA LEU A 280 5.62 -0.96 15.78
C LEU A 280 6.56 -1.91 16.51
N GLU A 281 6.02 -2.85 17.30
CA GLU A 281 6.80 -3.89 17.98
C GLU A 281 7.55 -4.78 16.97
N ARG A 282 6.87 -5.22 15.91
CA ARG A 282 7.50 -6.02 14.84
C ARG A 282 8.63 -5.30 14.14
N VAL A 283 8.52 -3.99 13.93
CA VAL A 283 9.59 -3.20 13.30
C VAL A 283 10.76 -3.01 14.26
N GLU A 284 10.52 -2.92 15.57
CA GLU A 284 11.58 -2.93 16.58
C GLU A 284 12.33 -4.29 16.60
N GLU A 285 11.61 -5.40 16.38
CA GLU A 285 12.20 -6.75 16.37
C GLU A 285 12.91 -7.10 15.05
N HIS A 286 12.25 -6.89 13.92
CA HIS A 286 12.70 -7.39 12.61
C HIS A 286 13.26 -6.29 11.69
N GLY A 287 13.08 -5.02 12.04
CA GLY A 287 13.38 -3.90 11.16
C GLY A 287 12.42 -3.81 9.96
N ASP A 288 12.93 -3.27 8.84
CA ASP A 288 12.17 -3.12 7.59
C ASP A 288 12.29 -4.39 6.73
N LEU A 289 11.34 -5.32 6.87
CA LEU A 289 11.28 -6.53 6.04
C LEU A 289 11.09 -6.25 4.54
N PHE A 290 10.67 -5.03 4.18
CA PHE A 290 10.55 -4.59 2.78
C PHE A 290 11.77 -3.80 2.29
N ALA A 291 12.82 -3.61 3.12
CA ALA A 291 14.06 -2.95 2.70
C ALA A 291 14.67 -3.51 1.40
N PRO A 292 14.63 -4.84 1.12
CA PRO A 292 15.16 -5.39 -0.13
C PRO A 292 14.50 -4.84 -1.41
N LEU A 293 13.26 -4.32 -1.34
CA LEU A 293 12.60 -3.69 -2.49
C LEU A 293 13.33 -2.44 -3.00
N ARG A 294 14.26 -1.89 -2.21
CA ARG A 294 15.05 -0.71 -2.56
C ARG A 294 16.44 -1.05 -3.08
N THR A 295 16.66 -2.28 -3.54
CA THR A 295 17.93 -2.70 -4.16
C THR A 295 18.36 -1.79 -5.31
N GLU A 296 19.65 -1.49 -5.40
CA GLU A 296 20.23 -0.70 -6.51
C GLU A 296 20.37 -1.53 -7.80
N GLU A 297 20.34 -2.86 -7.69
CA GLU A 297 20.51 -3.79 -8.81
C GLU A 297 19.30 -4.73 -8.97
N PRO A 298 18.09 -4.20 -9.24
CA PRO A 298 16.91 -5.04 -9.40
C PRO A 298 17.03 -5.92 -10.67
N PRO A 299 16.50 -7.16 -10.62
CA PRO A 299 16.49 -8.05 -11.77
C PRO A 299 15.72 -7.42 -12.94
N LYS A 300 16.14 -7.78 -14.15
CA LYS A 300 15.49 -7.31 -15.37
C LYS A 300 14.31 -8.22 -15.70
N LEU A 301 13.13 -7.63 -15.88
CA LEU A 301 11.91 -8.31 -16.30
C LEU A 301 11.74 -8.36 -17.83
#